data_AF-M2N3M8-F1
#
_entry.id   AF-M2N3M8-F1
#
_cell.length_a   1.000
_cell.length_b   1.000
_cell.length_c   1.000
_cell.angle_alpha   90.00
_cell.angle_beta   90.00
_cell.angle_gamma   90.00
#
_symmetry.space_group_name_H-M   'P 1'
#
loop_
_entity.id
_entity.type
_entity.pdbx_description
1 polymer ?
#
loop_
_entity_poly.entity_id
_entity_poly.type
_entity_poly.pdbx_seq_one_letter_code
_entity_poly.pdbx_strand_id
1 'polypeptide(L)'
;MVTATVNVAKGCVYHASWTPPDLWSPDSAVSNEDYDGMRLVSNTGRPLRGQPKLASRGSGKLDVFVAAAPRIGDYFLEVLHSTWDGQTWSAFKNISSFGHDQLFQSFNVAQTGSSTSQVQLVAYNASAYMSRTTYSGSDWSGWQTVPDDEEEGGFITSNEPLAVSTGKGTDYFGLRYNGTIARKSWDGSKYNPPGTAWDHINGTSEDGFMAM
;
A
#
# COMPACT_ATOMS: atom_id res chain seq x y z
N MET A 1 -11.78 -15.45 16.15
CA MET A 1 -11.44 -14.47 15.10
C MET A 1 -11.28 -13.15 15.80
N VAL A 2 -10.09 -12.55 15.75
CA VAL A 2 -9.86 -11.22 16.33
C VAL A 2 -10.17 -10.22 15.22
N THR A 3 -11.21 -9.41 15.42
CA THR A 3 -11.46 -8.25 14.56
C THR A 3 -10.64 -7.10 15.11
N ALA A 4 -9.88 -6.43 14.25
CA ALA A 4 -9.12 -5.24 14.64
C ALA A 4 -9.51 -4.05 13.77
N THR A 5 -9.62 -2.88 14.39
CA THR A 5 -9.71 -1.61 13.66
C THR A 5 -8.42 -0.82 13.89
N VAL A 6 -8.01 -0.05 12.89
CA VAL A 6 -6.85 0.84 12.97
C VAL A 6 -7.28 2.23 12.55
N ASN A 7 -7.03 3.23 13.40
CA ASN A 7 -7.43 4.61 13.16
C ASN A 7 -6.24 5.55 13.28
N VAL A 8 -6.33 6.72 12.64
CA VAL A 8 -5.29 7.73 12.63
C VAL A 8 -5.83 9.03 13.21
N ALA A 9 -5.15 9.55 14.23
CA ALA A 9 -5.43 10.87 14.80
C ALA A 9 -4.13 11.55 15.19
N LYS A 10 -3.96 12.84 14.84
CA LYS A 10 -2.81 13.68 15.27
C LYS A 10 -1.41 13.08 15.02
N GLY A 11 -1.23 12.30 13.94
CA GLY A 11 0.06 11.66 13.62
C GLY A 11 0.31 10.32 14.35
N CYS A 12 -0.66 9.88 15.12
CA CYS A 12 -0.68 8.63 15.85
C CYS A 12 -1.56 7.59 15.14
N VAL A 13 -1.15 6.33 15.22
CA VAL A 13 -1.93 5.17 14.79
C VAL A 13 -2.44 4.44 16.01
N TYR A 14 -3.72 4.12 16.05
CA TYR A 14 -4.37 3.43 17.16
C TYR A 14 -4.94 2.10 16.68
N HIS A 15 -5.02 1.10 17.56
CA HIS A 15 -5.72 -0.15 17.30
C HIS A 15 -6.72 -0.50 18.41
N ALA A 16 -7.73 -1.27 18.06
CA ALA A 16 -8.53 -2.00 19.03
C ALA A 16 -8.68 -3.43 18.54
N SER A 17 -8.82 -4.39 19.45
CA SER A 17 -9.03 -5.81 19.13
C SER A 17 -10.26 -6.34 19.84
N TRP A 18 -11.07 -7.11 19.13
CA TRP A 18 -12.23 -7.79 19.69
C TRP A 18 -11.90 -9.24 20.04
N THR A 19 -12.20 -9.63 21.28
CA THR A 19 -12.09 -11.01 21.76
C THR A 19 -13.47 -11.51 22.20
N PRO A 20 -14.05 -12.53 21.55
CA PRO A 20 -15.32 -13.10 22.00
C PRO A 20 -15.18 -13.80 23.37
N PRO A 21 -16.23 -13.82 24.22
CA PRO A 21 -17.60 -13.44 23.90
C PRO A 21 -17.89 -11.93 23.95
N ASP A 22 -17.32 -11.13 24.85
CA ASP A 22 -17.52 -9.67 24.83
C ASP A 22 -16.43 -8.92 25.59
N LEU A 23 -15.59 -8.19 24.85
CA LEU A 23 -15.51 -6.72 24.82
C LEU A 23 -14.40 -6.36 23.83
N TRP A 24 -14.54 -5.24 23.13
CA TRP A 24 -13.37 -4.58 22.55
C TRP A 24 -12.44 -4.26 23.71
N SER A 25 -11.21 -4.76 23.70
CA SER A 25 -10.26 -4.51 24.79
C SER A 25 -9.58 -3.14 24.59
N PRO A 26 -9.80 -2.15 25.48
CA PRO A 26 -8.75 -1.20 25.81
C PRO A 26 -7.97 -1.82 26.96
N ASP A 27 -7.08 -2.79 26.70
CA ASP A 27 -6.35 -3.42 27.80
C ASP A 27 -5.35 -2.42 28.40
N SER A 28 -5.86 -1.69 29.40
CA SER A 28 -5.25 -0.67 30.25
C SER A 28 -4.82 0.64 29.56
N ALA A 29 -5.67 1.66 29.71
CA ALA A 29 -5.28 3.05 29.57
C ALA A 29 -4.18 3.39 30.60
N VAL A 30 -2.98 3.71 30.11
CA VAL A 30 -1.98 4.46 30.87
C VAL A 30 -1.64 5.70 30.05
N SER A 31 -2.37 6.77 30.35
CA SER A 31 -2.11 8.19 30.06
C SER A 31 -2.70 8.85 28.79
N ASN A 32 -3.54 9.85 29.06
CA ASN A 32 -3.83 11.16 28.43
C ASN A 32 -3.90 11.39 26.90
N GLU A 33 -3.79 10.40 26.02
CA GLU A 33 -4.05 10.57 24.57
C GLU A 33 -4.94 9.49 23.95
N ASP A 34 -5.66 8.71 24.77
CA ASP A 34 -6.54 7.64 24.30
C ASP A 34 -7.78 8.18 23.56
N TYR A 35 -7.93 7.76 22.31
CA TYR A 35 -9.08 8.04 21.47
C TYR A 35 -10.09 6.89 21.67
N ASP A 36 -11.20 7.17 22.36
CA ASP A 36 -12.38 6.31 22.58
C ASP A 36 -12.16 4.78 22.48
N GLY A 37 -11.45 4.21 23.47
CA GLY A 37 -11.28 2.75 23.58
C GLY A 37 -10.24 2.12 22.65
N MET A 38 -9.39 2.91 21.98
CA MET A 38 -8.29 2.41 21.16
C MET A 38 -6.92 2.62 21.82
N ARG A 39 -6.01 1.65 21.67
CA ARG A 39 -4.62 1.71 22.16
C ARG A 39 -3.70 2.33 21.11
N LEU A 40 -2.82 3.25 21.54
CA LEU A 40 -1.77 3.80 20.68
C LEU A 40 -0.80 2.70 20.22
N VAL A 41 -0.72 2.47 18.90
CA VAL A 41 0.27 1.59 18.26
C VAL A 41 1.63 2.28 18.27
N SER A 42 1.67 3.54 17.83
CA SER A 42 2.88 4.36 17.78
C SER A 42 2.54 5.80 17.38
N ASN A 43 3.35 6.74 17.86
CA ASN A 43 3.46 8.08 17.29
C ASN A 43 4.57 8.07 16.22
N THR A 44 4.22 8.47 15.00
CA THR A 44 5.18 8.51 13.88
C THR A 44 6.12 9.71 13.93
N GLY A 45 5.89 10.62 14.88
CA GLY A 45 6.58 11.90 15.01
C GLY A 45 6.25 12.88 13.89
N ARG A 46 5.24 12.58 13.05
CA ARG A 46 4.88 13.35 11.86
C ARG A 46 3.39 13.33 11.55
N PRO A 47 2.91 14.31 10.77
CA PRO A 47 1.60 14.24 10.16
C PRO A 47 1.50 13.02 9.24
N LEU A 48 0.48 12.20 9.47
CA LEU A 48 0.06 11.15 8.55
C LEU A 48 -0.83 11.73 7.45
N ARG A 49 -0.75 11.15 6.25
CA ARG A 49 -1.54 11.55 5.08
C ARG A 49 -2.44 10.40 4.65
N GLY A 50 -3.74 10.64 4.60
CA GLY A 50 -4.72 9.64 4.20
C GLY A 50 -5.00 8.58 5.27
N GLN A 51 -5.72 7.54 4.86
CA GLN A 51 -6.11 6.43 5.73
C GLN A 51 -5.01 5.36 5.82
N PRO A 52 -4.91 4.64 6.95
CA PRO A 52 -4.04 3.47 7.04
C PRO A 52 -4.52 2.36 6.10
N LYS A 53 -3.58 1.61 5.53
CA LYS A 53 -3.86 0.41 4.74
C LYS A 53 -3.45 -0.83 5.51
N LEU A 54 -4.24 -1.90 5.38
CA LEU A 54 -4.07 -3.12 6.15
C LEU A 54 -3.88 -4.32 5.22
N ALA A 55 -3.00 -5.23 5.63
CA ALA A 55 -2.93 -6.58 5.09
C ALA A 55 -2.84 -7.59 6.24
N SER A 56 -3.25 -8.84 5.98
CA SER A 56 -2.99 -9.94 6.91
C SER A 56 -1.95 -10.87 6.31
N ARG A 57 -1.01 -11.31 7.14
CA ARG A 57 -0.06 -12.38 6.79
C ARG A 57 -0.51 -13.79 7.23
N GLY A 58 -1.80 -13.94 7.49
CA GLY A 58 -2.38 -15.16 8.05
C GLY A 58 -2.87 -14.97 9.48
N SER A 59 -3.31 -16.07 10.09
CA SER A 59 -4.03 -16.04 11.36
C SER A 59 -3.25 -15.30 12.45
N GLY A 60 -3.88 -14.28 13.04
CA GLY A 60 -3.33 -13.50 14.14
C GLY A 60 -2.25 -12.48 13.76
N LYS A 61 -1.91 -12.34 12.47
CA LYS A 61 -0.90 -11.38 12.00
C LYS A 61 -1.52 -10.28 11.14
N LEU A 62 -1.10 -9.05 11.40
CA LEU A 62 -1.51 -7.87 10.64
C LEU A 62 -0.29 -7.03 10.25
N ASP A 63 -0.40 -6.36 9.13
CA ASP A 63 0.58 -5.41 8.62
C ASP A 63 -0.16 -4.09 8.37
N VAL A 64 0.36 -3.00 8.95
CA VAL A 64 -0.21 -1.66 8.88
C VAL A 64 0.73 -0.78 8.08
N PHE A 65 0.16 -0.11 7.09
CA PHE A 65 0.85 0.84 6.24
C PHE A 65 0.23 2.22 6.39
N VAL A 66 1.07 3.23 6.56
CA VAL A 66 0.61 4.62 6.60
C VAL A 66 1.47 5.46 5.69
N ALA A 67 0.83 6.39 4.98
CA ALA A 67 1.54 7.49 4.35
C ALA A 67 1.83 8.56 5.39
N ALA A 68 3.07 9.04 5.42
CA ALA A 68 3.52 10.11 6.27
C ALA A 68 4.06 11.26 5.43
N ALA A 69 3.96 12.47 5.96
CA ALA A 69 4.72 13.59 5.42
C ALA A 69 6.22 13.22 5.40
N PRO A 70 6.94 13.56 4.33
CA PRO A 70 8.31 13.13 4.14
C PRO A 70 9.24 13.92 5.07
N ARG A 71 10.45 13.41 5.31
CA ARG A 71 11.48 14.14 6.09
C ARG A 71 12.00 15.38 5.36
N ILE A 72 11.95 15.36 4.03
CA ILE A 72 12.60 16.33 3.14
C ILE A 72 11.68 16.56 1.93
N GLY A 73 11.36 17.82 1.62
CA GLY A 73 10.43 18.21 0.53
C GLY A 73 8.95 18.06 0.92
N ASP A 74 8.01 18.64 0.16
CA ASP A 74 6.57 18.61 0.53
C ASP A 74 5.68 17.78 -0.41
N TYR A 75 6.24 17.35 -1.55
CA TYR A 75 5.48 16.84 -2.69
C TYR A 75 5.20 15.34 -2.67
N PHE A 76 5.76 14.62 -1.69
CA PHE A 76 5.78 13.16 -1.73
C PHE A 76 5.56 12.53 -0.37
N LEU A 77 5.23 11.24 -0.35
CA LEU A 77 4.91 10.47 0.84
C LEU A 77 6.04 9.52 1.19
N GLU A 78 6.33 9.42 2.50
CA GLU A 78 7.01 8.26 3.06
C GLU A 78 5.98 7.20 3.40
N VAL A 79 6.23 5.95 3.03
CA VAL A 79 5.41 4.81 3.43
C VAL A 79 6.08 4.20 4.65
N LEU A 80 5.35 4.19 5.76
CA LEU A 80 5.77 3.55 6.99
C LEU A 80 5.03 2.23 7.14
N HIS A 81 5.72 1.22 7.66
CA HIS A 81 5.19 -0.12 7.88
C HIS A 81 5.43 -0.58 9.33
N SER A 82 4.41 -1.16 9.95
CA SER A 82 4.47 -1.83 11.24
C SER A 82 3.71 -3.16 11.19
N THR A 83 4.16 -4.11 11.99
CA THR A 83 3.65 -5.49 11.99
C THR A 83 3.15 -5.90 13.36
N TRP A 84 2.03 -6.62 13.39
CA TRP A 84 1.49 -7.29 14.56
C TRP A 84 1.77 -8.79 14.46
N ASP A 85 2.38 -9.37 15.49
CA ASP A 85 2.72 -10.79 15.53
C ASP A 85 1.68 -11.68 16.23
N GLY A 86 0.62 -11.09 16.78
CA GLY A 86 -0.36 -11.76 17.63
C GLY A 86 -0.34 -11.25 19.07
N GLN A 87 0.73 -10.58 19.49
CA GLN A 87 0.94 -10.11 20.87
C GLN A 87 1.45 -8.67 20.94
N THR A 88 2.33 -8.27 20.03
CA THR A 88 2.96 -6.95 20.04
C THR A 88 3.10 -6.36 18.64
N TRP A 89 3.11 -5.02 18.58
CA TRP A 89 3.45 -4.28 17.38
C TRP A 89 4.95 -4.02 17.31
N SER A 90 5.52 -4.12 16.11
CA SER A 90 6.85 -3.59 15.82
C SER A 90 6.82 -2.07 15.66
N ALA A 91 7.98 -1.41 15.88
CA ALA A 91 8.12 0.01 15.58
C ALA A 91 7.95 0.28 14.08
N PHE A 92 7.38 1.43 13.72
CA PHE A 92 7.27 1.83 12.32
C PHE A 92 8.64 1.96 11.66
N LYS A 93 8.80 1.26 10.53
CA LYS A 93 9.95 1.38 9.65
C LYS A 93 9.55 2.14 8.39
N ASN A 94 10.36 3.09 7.96
CA ASN A 94 10.22 3.68 6.62
C ASN A 94 10.69 2.66 5.57
N ILE A 95 9.83 2.37 4.61
CA ILE A 95 10.08 1.39 3.55
C ILE A 95 10.18 2.04 2.15
N SER A 96 10.14 3.38 2.07
CA SER A 96 10.28 4.13 0.82
C SER A 96 11.70 4.17 0.26
N SER A 97 12.71 3.65 0.96
CA SER A 97 14.11 3.94 0.61
C SER A 97 14.65 3.11 -0.56
N PHE A 98 14.86 3.79 -1.71
CA PHE A 98 16.09 3.74 -2.53
C PHE A 98 16.22 5.07 -3.30
N GLY A 99 17.23 5.90 -2.96
CA GLY A 99 17.52 7.15 -3.66
C GLY A 99 16.43 8.22 -3.56
N HIS A 100 16.75 9.45 -3.94
CA HIS A 100 15.81 10.58 -3.92
C HIS A 100 14.65 10.46 -4.93
N ASP A 101 14.63 9.40 -5.76
CA ASP A 101 13.72 9.25 -6.91
C ASP A 101 12.48 8.36 -6.64
N GLN A 102 12.42 7.64 -5.51
CA GLN A 102 11.29 6.75 -5.16
C GLN A 102 10.39 7.37 -4.09
N LEU A 103 10.02 8.60 -4.36
CA LEU A 103 9.08 9.37 -3.58
C LEU A 103 7.67 9.17 -4.17
N PHE A 104 6.70 8.76 -3.34
CA PHE A 104 5.39 8.31 -3.83
C PHE A 104 4.32 9.37 -3.66
N GLN A 105 3.45 9.52 -4.65
CA GLN A 105 2.27 10.40 -4.51
C GLN A 105 1.06 9.64 -3.94
N SER A 106 0.98 8.35 -4.23
CA SER A 106 -0.03 7.44 -3.73
C SER A 106 0.55 6.02 -3.69
N PHE A 107 -0.01 5.17 -2.85
CA PHE A 107 0.35 3.75 -2.77
C PHE A 107 -0.88 2.92 -2.47
N ASN A 108 -0.81 1.62 -2.72
CA ASN A 108 -1.82 0.65 -2.35
C ASN A 108 -1.20 -0.67 -1.94
N VAL A 109 -1.98 -1.49 -1.25
CA VAL A 109 -1.57 -2.76 -0.65
C VAL A 109 -2.45 -3.86 -1.21
N ALA A 110 -1.81 -4.91 -1.73
CA ALA A 110 -2.44 -6.17 -2.05
C ALA A 110 -1.85 -7.27 -1.17
N GLN A 111 -2.71 -8.06 -0.53
CA GLN A 111 -2.28 -9.31 0.07
C GLN A 111 -2.06 -10.33 -1.04
N THR A 112 -0.85 -10.86 -1.19
CA THR A 112 -0.48 -11.70 -2.34
C THR A 112 0.03 -13.07 -1.88
N GLY A 113 -0.21 -14.10 -2.68
CA GLY A 113 0.35 -15.44 -2.46
C GLY A 113 -0.69 -16.45 -1.96
N SER A 114 -0.59 -17.67 -2.50
CA SER A 114 -1.45 -18.81 -2.14
C SER A 114 -1.30 -19.29 -0.69
N SER A 115 -0.30 -18.78 0.04
CA SER A 115 0.04 -19.18 1.42
C SER A 115 0.13 -17.99 2.36
N THR A 116 -0.75 -16.99 2.21
CA THR A 116 -0.98 -15.86 3.14
C THR A 116 0.24 -15.09 3.67
N SER A 117 1.48 -15.37 3.25
CA SER A 117 2.68 -14.90 3.97
C SER A 117 3.31 -13.66 3.35
N GLN A 118 2.87 -13.29 2.15
CA GLN A 118 3.42 -12.17 1.39
C GLN A 118 2.42 -11.03 1.27
N VAL A 119 2.95 -9.82 1.35
CA VAL A 119 2.20 -8.58 1.10
C VAL A 119 2.94 -7.85 -0.01
N GLN A 120 2.20 -7.37 -1.01
CA GLN A 120 2.77 -6.56 -2.06
C GLN A 120 2.24 -5.14 -1.97
N LEU A 121 3.14 -4.18 -2.10
CA LEU A 121 2.82 -2.77 -2.23
C LEU A 121 3.03 -2.37 -3.66
N VAL A 122 2.16 -1.48 -4.10
CA VAL A 122 2.23 -0.81 -5.39
C VAL A 122 2.12 0.69 -5.16
N ALA A 123 2.89 1.49 -5.87
CA ALA A 123 2.90 2.94 -5.72
C ALA A 123 3.28 3.61 -7.03
N TYR A 124 2.90 4.87 -7.22
CA TYR A 124 3.43 5.67 -8.32
C TYR A 124 4.64 6.45 -7.86
N ASN A 125 5.77 6.26 -8.54
CA ASN A 125 7.01 7.00 -8.27
C ASN A 125 6.95 8.42 -8.84
N ALA A 126 8.00 9.21 -8.59
CA ALA A 126 8.07 10.61 -8.98
C ALA A 126 7.96 10.84 -10.51
N SER A 127 8.34 9.84 -11.31
CA SER A 127 8.25 9.86 -12.77
C SER A 127 6.90 9.34 -13.30
N ALA A 128 5.90 9.19 -12.42
CA ALA A 128 4.58 8.68 -12.76
C ALA A 128 4.55 7.24 -13.31
N TYR A 129 5.60 6.43 -13.05
CA TYR A 129 5.58 5.00 -13.30
C TYR A 129 5.11 4.23 -12.07
N MET A 130 4.53 3.07 -12.31
CA MET A 130 4.16 2.16 -11.24
C MET A 130 5.39 1.41 -10.73
N SER A 131 5.62 1.46 -9.43
CA SER A 131 6.64 0.68 -8.71
C SER A 131 5.96 -0.34 -7.80
N ARG A 132 6.61 -1.47 -7.55
CA ARG A 132 6.17 -2.49 -6.60
C ARG A 132 7.27 -2.91 -5.64
N THR A 133 6.88 -3.41 -4.48
CA THR A 133 7.77 -4.13 -3.56
C THR A 133 7.02 -5.22 -2.82
N THR A 134 7.70 -6.31 -2.46
CA THR A 134 7.08 -7.45 -1.78
C THR A 134 7.72 -7.64 -0.41
N TYR A 135 6.89 -7.85 0.60
CA TYR A 135 7.28 -8.26 1.93
C TYR A 135 7.18 -9.77 2.08
N SER A 136 8.26 -10.41 2.52
CA SER A 136 8.32 -11.86 2.75
C SER A 136 7.93 -12.28 4.17
N GLY A 137 7.59 -11.33 5.04
CA GLY A 137 7.40 -11.56 6.48
C GLY A 137 8.65 -11.32 7.33
N SER A 138 9.82 -11.15 6.70
CA SER A 138 11.05 -10.66 7.36
C SER A 138 11.56 -9.38 6.71
N ASP A 139 11.59 -9.34 5.37
CA ASP A 139 12.26 -8.30 4.60
C ASP A 139 11.46 -7.85 3.39
N TRP A 140 11.76 -6.65 2.93
CA TRP A 140 11.26 -6.10 1.68
C TRP A 140 12.22 -6.41 0.55
N SER A 141 11.68 -6.77 -0.61
CA SER A 141 12.45 -7.06 -1.82
C SER A 141 13.18 -5.84 -2.42
N GLY A 142 12.97 -4.65 -1.85
CA GLY A 142 13.27 -3.38 -2.51
C GLY A 142 12.19 -3.01 -3.54
N TRP A 143 12.16 -1.73 -3.92
CA TRP A 143 11.24 -1.22 -4.93
C TRP A 143 11.76 -1.50 -6.32
N GLN A 144 10.86 -1.91 -7.20
CA GLN A 144 11.14 -2.18 -8.62
C GLN A 144 10.06 -1.49 -9.44
N THR A 145 10.46 -0.73 -10.46
CA THR A 145 9.52 -0.22 -11.46
C THR A 145 8.91 -1.42 -12.20
N VAL A 146 7.58 -1.46 -12.26
CA VAL A 146 6.86 -2.38 -13.13
C VAL A 146 7.19 -1.95 -14.56
N PRO A 147 7.64 -2.87 -15.45
CA PRO A 147 8.05 -2.48 -16.79
C PRO A 147 6.95 -1.69 -17.51
N ASP A 148 7.33 -0.58 -18.13
CA ASP A 148 6.42 0.34 -18.80
C ASP A 148 7.10 0.91 -20.04
N ASP A 149 6.31 1.27 -21.05
CA ASP A 149 6.78 1.96 -22.23
C ASP A 149 6.68 3.47 -21.97
N GLU A 150 7.81 4.17 -22.03
CA GLU A 150 7.84 5.60 -21.75
C GLU A 150 6.98 6.39 -22.77
N GLU A 151 6.77 5.86 -23.97
CA GLU A 151 5.97 6.48 -25.02
C GLU A 151 4.45 6.37 -24.79
N GLU A 152 3.98 5.43 -23.96
CA GLU A 152 2.54 5.27 -23.64
C GLU A 152 2.00 6.38 -22.71
N GLY A 153 2.90 7.21 -22.16
CA GLY A 153 2.57 8.26 -21.20
C GLY A 153 2.36 7.71 -19.79
N GLY A 154 2.73 8.51 -18.79
CA GLY A 154 2.67 8.11 -17.38
C GLY A 154 1.25 7.88 -16.83
N PHE A 155 1.20 7.46 -15.57
CA PHE A 155 -0.05 7.30 -14.84
C PHE A 155 -0.51 8.60 -14.17
N ILE A 156 -1.82 8.72 -13.96
CA ILE A 156 -2.41 9.77 -13.10
C ILE A 156 -2.11 9.41 -11.65
N THR A 157 -1.12 10.10 -11.07
CA THR A 157 -0.54 9.78 -9.77
C THR A 157 -1.35 10.28 -8.58
N SER A 158 -2.32 11.18 -8.81
CA SER A 158 -3.27 11.62 -7.79
C SER A 158 -4.29 10.54 -7.42
N ASN A 159 -4.45 9.52 -8.27
CA ASN A 159 -5.23 8.33 -7.97
C ASN A 159 -4.33 7.26 -7.34
N GLU A 160 -4.92 6.37 -6.55
CA GLU A 160 -4.18 5.22 -6.03
C GLU A 160 -4.06 4.16 -7.12
N PRO A 161 -2.87 3.54 -7.29
CA PRO A 161 -2.78 2.33 -8.09
C PRO A 161 -3.64 1.23 -7.46
N LEU A 162 -4.13 0.29 -8.26
CA LEU A 162 -4.84 -0.88 -7.75
C LEU A 162 -3.99 -2.12 -7.98
N ALA A 163 -3.92 -2.97 -6.96
CA ALA A 163 -3.32 -4.30 -7.06
C ALA A 163 -4.28 -5.33 -6.46
N VAL A 164 -4.42 -6.46 -7.11
CA VAL A 164 -5.26 -7.57 -6.64
C VAL A 164 -4.51 -8.89 -6.81
N SER A 165 -4.58 -9.75 -5.80
CA SER A 165 -3.95 -11.06 -5.90
C SER A 165 -4.76 -11.99 -6.80
N THR A 166 -4.04 -12.70 -7.65
CA THR A 166 -4.56 -13.79 -8.49
C THR A 166 -4.16 -15.16 -7.91
N GLY A 167 -3.88 -15.22 -6.61
CA GLY A 167 -3.34 -16.40 -5.93
C GLY A 167 -1.81 -16.40 -5.95
N LYS A 168 -1.19 -17.00 -6.97
CA LYS A 168 0.29 -17.02 -7.10
C LYS A 168 0.87 -15.71 -7.63
N GLY A 169 0.01 -14.85 -8.18
CA GLY A 169 0.39 -13.63 -8.85
C GLY A 169 -0.34 -12.39 -8.34
N THR A 170 -0.23 -11.32 -9.10
CA THR A 170 -0.86 -10.03 -8.83
C THR A 170 -1.18 -9.34 -10.15
N ASP A 171 -2.40 -8.85 -10.27
CA ASP A 171 -2.76 -7.91 -11.33
C ASP A 171 -2.62 -6.49 -10.81
N TYR A 172 -1.98 -5.65 -11.60
CA TYR A 172 -1.81 -4.22 -11.38
C TYR A 172 -2.71 -3.45 -12.33
N PHE A 173 -3.32 -2.37 -11.84
CA PHE A 173 -4.13 -1.48 -12.63
C PHE A 173 -3.79 -0.03 -12.32
N GLY A 174 -3.84 0.80 -13.35
CA GLY A 174 -3.67 2.24 -13.22
C GLY A 174 -4.40 3.00 -14.32
N LEU A 175 -4.81 4.22 -13.99
CA LEU A 175 -5.38 5.15 -14.96
C LEU A 175 -4.24 5.95 -15.60
N ARG A 176 -4.08 5.87 -16.92
CA ARG A 176 -3.10 6.66 -17.68
C ARG A 176 -3.62 8.07 -17.98
N TYR A 177 -2.73 9.00 -18.29
CA TYR A 177 -3.12 10.38 -18.67
C TYR A 177 -4.02 10.45 -19.91
N ASN A 178 -3.93 9.47 -20.81
CA ASN A 178 -4.80 9.35 -21.97
C ASN A 178 -6.21 8.79 -21.64
N GLY A 179 -6.54 8.61 -20.36
CA GLY A 179 -7.84 8.14 -19.89
C GLY A 179 -8.04 6.62 -19.93
N THR A 180 -7.05 5.85 -20.40
CA THR A 180 -7.15 4.38 -20.46
C THR A 180 -6.82 3.74 -19.12
N ILE A 181 -7.52 2.64 -18.80
CA ILE A 181 -7.14 1.77 -17.68
C ILE A 181 -6.13 0.76 -18.22
N ALA A 182 -4.89 0.85 -17.77
CA ALA A 182 -3.86 -0.13 -18.11
C ALA A 182 -3.85 -1.25 -17.05
N ARG A 183 -3.71 -2.50 -17.49
CA ARG A 183 -3.53 -3.70 -16.67
C ARG A 183 -2.23 -4.42 -17.01
N LYS A 184 -1.53 -4.87 -15.98
CA LYS A 184 -0.37 -5.78 -16.10
C LYS A 184 -0.42 -6.83 -15.04
N SER A 185 -0.18 -8.07 -15.42
CA SER A 185 -0.20 -9.22 -14.53
C SER A 185 1.21 -9.68 -14.23
N TRP A 186 1.48 -10.05 -12.99
CA TRP A 186 2.67 -10.79 -12.57
C TRP A 186 2.25 -12.18 -12.12
N ASP A 187 2.80 -13.24 -12.70
CA ASP A 187 2.41 -14.63 -12.38
C ASP A 187 3.22 -15.26 -11.23
N GLY A 188 4.17 -14.52 -10.66
CA GLY A 188 5.17 -15.04 -9.72
C GLY A 188 6.57 -15.15 -10.31
N SER A 189 6.70 -15.07 -11.63
CA SER A 189 7.98 -15.23 -12.37
C SER A 189 8.11 -14.30 -13.57
N LYS A 190 7.02 -13.97 -14.25
CA LYS A 190 7.00 -13.16 -15.48
C LYS A 190 5.82 -12.18 -15.46
N TYR A 191 5.99 -11.10 -16.22
CA TYR A 191 4.91 -10.18 -16.52
C TYR A 191 4.11 -10.63 -17.74
N ASN A 192 2.81 -10.37 -17.72
CA ASN A 192 1.91 -10.48 -18.85
C ASN A 192 1.11 -9.18 -19.00
N PRO A 193 1.13 -8.51 -20.16
CA PRO A 193 1.96 -8.84 -21.32
C PRO A 193 3.48 -8.73 -21.03
N PRO A 194 4.33 -9.47 -21.77
CA PRO A 194 5.77 -9.44 -21.58
C PRO A 194 6.38 -8.12 -22.06
N GLY A 195 7.56 -7.78 -21.53
CA GLY A 195 8.25 -6.53 -21.89
C GLY A 195 7.60 -5.31 -21.24
N THR A 196 7.61 -4.18 -21.95
CA THR A 196 7.14 -2.86 -21.47
C THR A 196 5.64 -2.64 -21.66
N ALA A 197 4.99 -3.35 -22.58
CA ALA A 197 3.57 -3.19 -22.90
C ALA A 197 2.62 -3.41 -21.70
N TRP A 198 1.40 -2.87 -21.80
CA TRP A 198 0.29 -3.09 -20.86
C TRP A 198 -1.00 -3.45 -21.63
N ASP A 199 -1.89 -4.22 -21.01
CA ASP A 199 -3.23 -4.45 -21.56
C ASP A 199 -4.09 -3.20 -21.32
N HIS A 200 -4.77 -2.67 -22.33
CA HIS A 200 -5.71 -1.55 -22.15
C HIS A 200 -7.13 -2.06 -21.98
N ILE A 201 -7.69 -1.89 -20.79
CA ILE A 201 -9.08 -2.19 -20.46
C ILE A 201 -9.91 -0.96 -20.78
N ASN A 202 -10.07 -0.72 -22.07
CA ASN A 202 -11.03 0.26 -22.55
C ASN A 202 -12.34 -0.50 -22.72
N GLY A 203 -13.35 -0.15 -21.92
CA GLY A 203 -14.72 -0.37 -22.38
C GLY A 203 -14.81 0.37 -23.70
N THR A 204 -15.12 -0.32 -24.79
CA THR A 204 -15.38 0.32 -26.08
C THR A 204 -16.40 1.42 -25.86
N SER A 205 -16.00 2.68 -26.03
CA SER A 205 -16.78 3.55 -26.89
C SER A 205 -15.99 3.66 -28.18
N GLU A 206 -16.47 2.95 -29.20
CA GLU A 206 -16.26 3.38 -30.58
C GLU A 206 -16.60 4.87 -30.64
N ASP A 207 -15.57 5.70 -30.70
CA ASP A 207 -15.42 6.79 -31.67
C ASP A 207 -14.32 7.73 -31.17
N GLY A 208 -13.33 7.92 -32.04
CA GLY A 208 -12.15 8.69 -31.76
C GLY A 208 -12.47 10.12 -31.31
N PHE A 209 -11.78 10.56 -30.27
CA PHE A 209 -11.48 11.96 -30.10
C PHE A 209 -9.97 12.11 -30.00
N MET A 210 -9.39 12.58 -31.11
CA MET A 210 -8.19 13.40 -31.08
C MET A 210 -8.51 14.63 -30.21
N ALA A 211 -7.79 14.81 -29.11
CA ALA A 211 -7.75 16.12 -28.47
C ALA A 211 -6.82 17.01 -29.32
N MET A 212 -7.39 18.12 -29.81
CA MET A 212 -6.67 19.25 -30.40
C MET A 212 -5.76 19.93 -29.37
#